data_AF-A0A0F9EP12-F1
#
_entry.id   AF-A0A0F9EP12-F1
#
_cell.length_a   1.000
_cell.length_b   1.000
_cell.length_c   1.000
_cell.angle_alpha   90.00
_cell.angle_beta   90.00
_cell.angle_gamma   90.00
#
_symmetry.space_group_name_H-M   'P 1'
#
loop_
_entity.id
_entity.type
_entity.pdbx_description
1 polymer ?
#
loop_
_entity_poly.entity_id
_entity_poly.type
_entity_poly.pdbx_seq_one_letter_code
_entity_poly.pdbx_strand_id
1 'polypeptide(L)'
;MKWFIGGYFDPFHDGHLSHIKQSIVFMHPGDKLICLIGSDDQLLLKKGHLNMHEQARAEVVGLVLKGLGVLSCTLINYWDKGNIIAAKAMEAIKPDVMVRAGDKSDAIFRCCSGNMPVHSSARCC
;
A
#
# COMPACT_ATOMS: atom_id res chain seq x y z
N MET A 1 -14.70 7.31 -0.12
CA MET A 1 -13.30 7.79 -0.15
C MET A 1 -12.39 6.69 -0.70
N LYS A 2 -11.24 7.06 -1.26
CA LYS A 2 -10.17 6.16 -1.68
C LYS A 2 -9.15 6.05 -0.56
N TRP A 3 -9.09 4.88 0.05
CA TRP A 3 -8.06 4.51 1.01
C TRP A 3 -6.88 3.88 0.28
N PHE A 4 -5.67 4.06 0.78
CA PHE A 4 -4.45 3.56 0.16
C PHE A 4 -3.56 2.84 1.16
N ILE A 5 -3.11 1.66 0.77
CA ILE A 5 -1.99 0.95 1.38
C ILE A 5 -0.99 0.56 0.29
N GLY A 6 0.28 0.48 0.65
CA GLY A 6 1.34 0.11 -0.27
C GLY A 6 2.34 -0.83 0.39
N GLY A 7 2.82 -1.82 -0.34
CA GLY A 7 3.77 -2.77 0.19
C GLY A 7 4.34 -3.71 -0.88
N TYR A 8 5.40 -4.41 -0.52
CA TYR A 8 5.97 -5.46 -1.36
C TYR A 8 5.29 -6.80 -1.12
N PHE A 9 4.84 -7.08 0.12
CA PHE A 9 4.17 -8.34 0.47
C PHE A 9 5.00 -9.59 0.14
N ASP A 10 6.33 -9.51 0.37
CA ASP A 10 7.30 -10.53 -0.05
C ASP A 10 8.27 -10.97 1.08
N PRO A 11 8.15 -12.21 1.58
CA PRO A 11 7.00 -13.12 1.42
C PRO A 11 5.78 -12.62 2.21
N PHE A 12 4.58 -13.06 1.86
CA PHE A 12 3.39 -12.75 2.64
C PHE A 12 3.45 -13.43 4.02
N HIS A 13 3.11 -12.71 5.09
CA HIS A 13 3.09 -13.23 6.46
C HIS A 13 2.05 -12.47 7.31
N ASP A 14 1.91 -12.85 8.58
CA ASP A 14 0.95 -12.32 9.55
C ASP A 14 0.98 -10.79 9.73
N GLY A 15 2.17 -10.17 9.71
CA GLY A 15 2.33 -8.72 9.78
C GLY A 15 1.62 -7.98 8.64
N HIS A 16 1.67 -8.52 7.42
CA HIS A 16 0.93 -7.96 6.29
C HIS A 16 -0.59 -8.07 6.48
N LEU A 17 -1.07 -9.21 7.00
CA LEU A 17 -2.49 -9.41 7.29
C LEU A 17 -2.97 -8.46 8.40
N SER A 18 -2.15 -8.25 9.44
CA SER A 18 -2.43 -7.31 10.52
C SER A 18 -2.55 -5.89 10.00
N HIS A 19 -1.59 -5.45 9.17
CA HIS A 19 -1.60 -4.13 8.53
C HIS A 19 -2.86 -3.92 7.66
N ILE A 20 -3.22 -4.90 6.83
CA ILE A 20 -4.44 -4.85 6.02
C ILE A 20 -5.68 -4.71 6.92
N LYS A 21 -5.79 -5.52 7.99
CA LYS A 21 -6.92 -5.46 8.92
C LYS A 21 -7.01 -4.09 9.61
N GLN A 22 -5.90 -3.56 10.09
CA GLN A 22 -5.86 -2.23 10.73
C GLN A 22 -6.28 -1.13 9.76
N SER A 23 -5.87 -1.23 8.50
CA SER A 23 -6.18 -0.25 7.45
C SER A 23 -7.67 -0.16 7.10
N ILE A 24 -8.44 -1.22 7.35
CA ILE A 24 -9.88 -1.27 7.05
C ILE A 24 -10.77 -0.99 8.25
N VAL A 25 -10.24 -0.91 9.48
CA VAL A 25 -11.03 -0.68 10.71
C VAL A 25 -11.86 0.61 10.65
N PHE A 26 -11.30 1.66 10.02
CA PHE A 26 -11.91 2.98 9.96
C PHE A 26 -12.61 3.28 8.63
N MET A 27 -12.68 2.30 7.72
CA MET A 27 -13.38 2.47 6.46
C MET A 27 -14.89 2.42 6.67
N HIS A 28 -15.60 3.30 5.98
CA HIS A 28 -17.07 3.31 5.96
C HIS A 28 -17.62 2.52 4.77
N PRO A 29 -18.90 2.08 4.82
CA PRO A 29 -19.55 1.50 3.65
C PRO A 29 -19.45 2.43 2.42
N GLY A 30 -18.99 1.89 1.30
CA GLY A 30 -18.75 2.64 0.06
C GLY A 30 -17.33 3.21 -0.09
N ASP A 31 -16.49 3.14 0.95
CA ASP A 31 -15.06 3.39 0.80
C ASP A 31 -14.40 2.29 -0.02
N LYS A 32 -13.42 2.69 -0.85
CA LYS A 32 -12.65 1.78 -1.68
C LYS A 32 -11.20 1.74 -1.22
N LEU A 33 -10.69 0.55 -0.93
CA LEU A 33 -9.27 0.34 -0.63
C LEU A 33 -8.49 0.08 -1.91
N ILE A 34 -7.44 0.86 -2.14
CA ILE A 34 -6.47 0.65 -3.21
C ILE A 34 -5.20 0.10 -2.56
N CYS A 35 -4.82 -1.10 -2.95
CA CYS A 35 -3.59 -1.74 -2.49
C CYS A 35 -2.55 -1.72 -3.63
N LEU A 36 -1.47 -0.99 -3.43
CA LEU A 36 -0.37 -0.91 -4.39
C LEU A 36 0.74 -1.90 -4.04
N ILE A 37 1.01 -2.81 -4.95
CA ILE A 37 2.05 -3.82 -4.86
C ILE A 37 3.30 -3.28 -5.55
N GLY A 38 4.43 -3.23 -4.84
CA GLY A 38 5.72 -2.89 -5.46
C GLY A 38 6.08 -3.93 -6.53
N SER A 39 6.56 -3.48 -7.68
CA SER A 39 6.93 -4.38 -8.78
C SER A 39 8.18 -5.21 -8.47
N ASP A 40 8.40 -6.26 -9.25
CA ASP A 40 9.58 -7.13 -9.13
C ASP A 40 10.88 -6.32 -9.31
N ASP A 41 10.93 -5.40 -10.27
CA ASP A 41 12.07 -4.50 -10.45
C ASP A 41 12.35 -3.66 -9.20
N GLN A 42 11.31 -3.12 -8.56
CA GLN A 42 11.46 -2.32 -7.35
C GLN A 42 11.96 -3.16 -6.17
N LEU A 43 11.48 -4.40 -6.08
CA LEU A 43 11.88 -5.31 -5.02
C LEU A 43 13.32 -5.80 -5.20
N LEU A 44 13.74 -6.08 -6.43
CA LEU A 44 15.13 -6.36 -6.80
C LEU A 44 16.03 -5.16 -6.49
N LEU A 45 15.62 -3.94 -6.82
CA LEU A 45 16.36 -2.72 -6.46
C LEU A 45 16.49 -2.54 -4.94
N LYS A 46 15.45 -2.89 -4.18
CA LYS A 46 15.42 -2.71 -2.71
C LYS A 46 16.17 -3.79 -1.94
N LYS A 47 16.02 -5.07 -2.32
CA LYS A 47 16.48 -6.24 -1.56
C LYS A 47 17.48 -7.13 -2.31
N GLY A 48 17.65 -6.95 -3.61
CA GLY A 48 18.53 -7.78 -4.46
C GLY A 48 17.99 -9.17 -4.80
N HIS A 49 16.79 -9.56 -4.35
CA HIS A 49 16.19 -10.87 -4.60
C HIS A 49 14.66 -10.82 -4.58
N LEU A 50 14.02 -11.88 -5.10
CA LEU A 50 12.57 -12.07 -5.14
C LEU A 50 12.23 -13.41 -4.46
N ASN A 51 11.31 -13.42 -3.49
CA ASN A 51 10.73 -14.68 -2.99
C ASN A 51 9.50 -15.08 -3.82
N MET A 52 8.71 -14.10 -4.26
CA MET A 52 7.48 -14.29 -5.04
C MET A 52 7.32 -13.19 -6.10
N HIS A 53 6.91 -13.57 -7.31
CA HIS A 53 6.64 -12.63 -8.40
C HIS A 53 5.45 -11.71 -8.11
N GLU A 54 5.51 -10.47 -8.60
CA GLU A 54 4.52 -9.41 -8.40
C GLU A 54 3.09 -9.82 -8.71
N GLN A 55 2.88 -10.64 -9.73
CA GLN A 55 1.56 -11.14 -10.10
C GLN A 55 0.99 -12.07 -9.02
N ALA A 56 1.81 -13.00 -8.51
CA ALA A 56 1.41 -13.89 -7.43
C ALA A 56 1.19 -13.12 -6.11
N ARG A 57 2.04 -12.12 -5.81
CA ARG A 57 1.85 -11.24 -4.64
C ARG A 57 0.55 -10.45 -4.75
N ALA A 58 0.24 -9.91 -5.93
CA ALA A 58 -1.01 -9.21 -6.18
C ALA A 58 -2.23 -10.12 -6.07
N GLU A 59 -2.14 -11.36 -6.55
CA GLU A 59 -3.20 -12.35 -6.44
C GLU A 59 -3.47 -12.72 -4.97
N VAL A 60 -2.43 -13.05 -4.20
CA VAL A 60 -2.55 -13.38 -2.77
C VAL A 60 -3.23 -12.24 -2.01
N VAL A 61 -2.75 -11.00 -2.18
CA VAL A 61 -3.34 -9.84 -1.51
C VAL A 61 -4.77 -9.59 -1.98
N GLY A 62 -5.06 -9.74 -3.27
CA GLY A 62 -6.41 -9.62 -3.83
C GLY A 62 -7.39 -10.64 -3.25
N LEU A 63 -6.97 -11.90 -3.10
CA LEU A 63 -7.77 -12.95 -2.48
C LEU A 63 -8.01 -12.69 -0.99
N VAL A 64 -7.01 -12.21 -0.26
CA VAL A 64 -7.16 -11.81 1.15
C VAL A 64 -8.20 -10.69 1.28
N LEU A 65 -8.08 -9.63 0.46
CA LEU A 65 -9.02 -8.50 0.49
C LEU A 65 -10.45 -8.91 0.12
N LYS A 66 -10.59 -9.80 -0.88
CA LYS A 66 -11.88 -10.40 -1.24
C LYS A 66 -12.46 -11.22 -0.08
N GLY A 67 -11.64 -12.03 0.59
CA GLY A 67 -12.04 -12.83 1.75
C GLY A 67 -12.47 -11.97 2.95
N LEU A 68 -11.92 -10.77 3.08
CA LEU A 68 -12.33 -9.78 4.09
C LEU A 68 -13.57 -8.97 3.68
N GLY A 69 -14.14 -9.20 2.49
CA GLY A 69 -15.33 -8.51 2.00
C GLY A 69 -15.12 -7.02 1.69
N VAL A 70 -13.88 -6.59 1.46
CA VAL A 70 -13.52 -5.19 1.26
C VAL A 70 -13.71 -4.79 -0.20
N LEU A 71 -14.43 -3.70 -0.46
CA LEU A 71 -14.45 -3.08 -1.78
C LEU A 71 -13.04 -2.57 -2.11
N SER A 72 -12.32 -3.30 -2.97
CA SER A 72 -10.88 -3.12 -3.12
C SER A 72 -10.40 -3.26 -4.56
N CYS A 73 -9.19 -2.76 -4.82
CA CYS A 73 -8.48 -2.94 -6.07
C CYS A 73 -6.98 -3.10 -5.77
N THR A 74 -6.40 -4.18 -6.25
CA THR A 74 -4.96 -4.43 -6.17
C THR A 74 -4.30 -3.99 -7.48
N LEU A 75 -3.25 -3.18 -7.38
CA LEU A 75 -2.51 -2.63 -8.52
C LEU A 75 -1.03 -2.93 -8.35
N ILE A 76 -0.31 -3.20 -9.45
CA ILE A 76 1.15 -3.31 -9.44
C ILE A 76 1.74 -1.95 -9.83
N ASN A 77 2.79 -1.53 -9.13
CA ASN A 77 3.44 -0.25 -9.38
C ASN A 77 4.35 -0.30 -10.61
N TYR A 78 3.76 0.06 -11.75
CA TYR A 78 4.49 0.31 -12.99
C TYR A 78 4.69 1.79 -13.31
N TRP A 79 4.23 2.71 -12.44
CA TRP A 79 4.42 4.15 -12.63
C TRP A 79 5.83 4.58 -12.26
N ASP A 80 6.37 4.05 -11.16
CA ASP A 80 7.65 4.44 -10.59
C ASP A 80 8.80 3.50 -11.00
N LYS A 81 8.93 3.24 -12.31
CA LYS A 81 10.01 2.39 -12.84
C LYS A 81 11.40 2.94 -12.52
N GLY A 82 12.32 2.05 -12.17
CA GLY A 82 13.73 2.39 -11.93
C GLY A 82 14.03 3.01 -10.56
N ASN A 83 13.06 3.04 -9.64
CA ASN A 83 13.27 3.49 -8.27
C ASN A 83 12.33 2.74 -7.30
N ILE A 84 12.52 2.92 -5.99
CA ILE A 84 11.77 2.19 -4.94
C ILE A 84 10.58 2.97 -4.38
N ILE A 85 10.29 4.17 -4.89
CA ILE A 85 9.26 5.06 -4.37
C ILE A 85 7.92 4.84 -5.11
N ALA A 86 6.84 5.45 -4.61
CA ALA A 86 5.49 5.35 -5.18
C ALA A 86 4.91 6.73 -5.57
N ALA A 87 5.77 7.72 -5.86
CA ALA A 87 5.33 9.10 -6.03
C ALA A 87 4.38 9.27 -7.22
N LYS A 88 4.74 8.71 -8.39
CA LYS A 88 3.91 8.80 -9.60
C LYS A 88 2.62 8.00 -9.45
N ALA A 89 2.68 6.84 -8.79
CA ALA A 89 1.47 6.08 -8.46
C ALA A 89 0.51 6.91 -7.58
N MET A 90 1.04 7.64 -6.58
CA MET A 90 0.24 8.49 -5.70
C MET A 90 -0.36 9.70 -6.44
N GLU A 91 0.38 10.30 -7.38
CA GLU A 91 -0.14 11.38 -8.25
C GLU A 91 -1.26 10.90 -9.18
N ALA A 92 -1.18 9.66 -9.66
CA ALA A 92 -2.21 9.06 -10.51
C ALA A 92 -3.45 8.65 -9.69
N ILE A 93 -3.25 8.02 -8.54
CA ILE A 93 -4.32 7.46 -7.71
C ILE A 93 -5.04 8.57 -6.93
N LYS A 94 -4.31 9.57 -6.42
CA LYS A 94 -4.80 10.65 -5.54
C LYS A 94 -5.73 10.13 -4.44
N PRO A 95 -5.21 9.29 -3.50
CA PRO A 95 -6.05 8.77 -2.43
C PRO A 95 -6.45 9.87 -1.45
N ASP A 96 -7.56 9.66 -0.74
CA ASP A 96 -8.05 10.57 0.29
C ASP A 96 -7.40 10.26 1.66
N VAL A 97 -7.08 8.99 1.89
CA VAL A 97 -6.46 8.51 3.13
C VAL A 97 -5.39 7.48 2.78
N MET A 98 -4.24 7.55 3.46
CA MET A 98 -3.14 6.59 3.35
C MET A 98 -2.84 5.99 4.72
N VAL A 99 -2.73 4.67 4.78
CA VAL A 99 -2.28 3.96 5.99
C VAL A 99 -0.89 3.43 5.74
N ARG A 100 0.05 3.76 6.62
CA ARG A 100 1.43 3.27 6.55
C ARG A 100 1.70 2.32 7.70
N ALA A 101 2.28 1.18 7.39
CA ALA A 101 2.83 0.29 8.40
C ALA A 101 3.93 1.01 9.19
N GLY A 102 3.87 0.95 10.52
CA GLY A 102 4.86 1.54 11.41
C GLY A 102 5.47 0.49 12.35
N ASP A 103 6.67 0.78 12.87
CA ASP A 103 7.42 -0.17 13.72
C ASP A 103 6.74 -0.48 15.06
N LYS A 104 5.83 0.38 15.53
CA LYS A 104 5.08 0.23 16.79
C LYS A 104 3.57 0.18 16.60
N SER A 105 3.05 0.94 15.63
CA SER A 105 1.64 0.97 15.26
C SER A 105 1.50 1.57 13.86
N ASP A 106 0.47 1.16 13.12
CA ASP A 106 0.13 1.78 11.84
C ASP A 106 -0.23 3.26 12.02
N ALA A 107 0.18 4.07 11.05
CA ALA A 107 -0.10 5.49 11.03
C ALA A 107 -1.06 5.83 9.88
N ILE A 108 -2.17 6.49 10.21
CA ILE A 108 -3.20 6.92 9.27
C ILE A 108 -2.99 8.38 8.93
N PHE A 109 -2.86 8.69 7.64
CA PHE A 109 -2.65 10.04 7.12
C PHE A 109 -3.83 10.41 6.23
N ARG A 110 -4.46 11.55 6.50
CA ARG A 110 -5.44 12.14 5.58
C ARG A 110 -4.71 12.97 4.54
N CYS A 111 -4.93 12.65 3.27
CA CYS A 111 -4.35 13.39 2.15
C CYS A 111 -5.24 14.61 1.85
N CYS A 112 -4.85 15.78 2.35
CA CYS A 112 -5.52 17.03 1.95
C CYS A 112 -5.18 17.36 0.49
N SER A 113 -6.20 17.65 -0.31
CA SER A 113 -6.08 18.18 -1.66
C SER A 113 -5.53 19.61 -1.62
N GLY A 114 -4.21 19.74 -1.45
CA GLY A 114 -3.49 21.01 -1.36
C GLY A 114 -2.71 21.11 -0.05
N ASN A 115 -1.38 21.01 -0.14
CA ASN A 115 -0.39 20.98 0.94
C ASN A 115 -0.51 19.81 1.92
N MET A 116 0.44 18.86 1.77
CA MET A 116 0.74 17.86 2.79
C MET A 116 0.98 18.54 4.15
N PRO A 117 0.21 18.23 5.20
CA PRO A 117 0.58 18.60 6.54
C PRO A 117 1.72 17.68 7.02
N VAL A 118 2.90 18.27 7.13
CA VAL A 118 4.01 17.78 7.93
C VAL A 118 3.61 17.78 9.40
N HIS A 119 3.11 16.67 9.95
CA HIS A 119 3.24 16.36 11.39
C HIS A 119 3.14 14.85 11.65
N SER A 120 4.22 14.14 11.37
CA SER A 120 4.96 13.37 12.38
C SER A 120 6.35 13.06 11.81
N SER A 121 7.35 13.00 12.68
CA SER A 121 8.79 13.16 12.46
C SER A 121 9.52 12.12 11.58
N ALA A 122 8.85 11.48 10.62
CA ALA A 122 9.52 10.61 9.66
C ALA A 122 9.77 11.39 8.36
N ARG A 123 10.95 12.01 8.26
CA ARG A 123 11.52 12.44 6.97
C ARG A 123 11.50 11.23 6.03
N CYS A 124 10.82 11.36 4.89
CA CYS A 124 10.98 10.44 3.77
C CYS A 124 12.45 10.44 3.33
N CYS A 125 13.12 9.32 3.57
CA CYS A 125 14.25 8.88 2.75
C CYS A 125 13.70 8.02 1.61
#